data_AF-A0A820RKE4-F1
#
_entry.id   AF-A0A820RKE4-F1
#
_cell.length_a   1.000
_cell.length_b   1.000
_cell.length_c   1.000
_cell.angle_alpha   90.00
_cell.angle_beta   90.00
_cell.angle_gamma   90.00
#
_symmetry.space_group_name_H-M   'P 1'
#
loop_
_entity.id
_entity.type
_entity.pdbx_description
1 polymer ?
#
loop_
_entity_poly.entity_id
_entity_poly.type
_entity_poly.pdbx_seq_one_letter_code
_entity_poly.pdbx_strand_id
1 'polypeptide(L)'
;RIFSFGLGATPSRSLVKGLARATNGRFVFIPPNTNIDIYIEEQLRKAIRRCITNIRVDWNLGINVENVPNELPPAYIDDRLIIYALTNNQTIPFNHRSSIEIRTDQSYYRLGITDSDRITNNNKMIERLAAKALILQLEHCKISRTTQKKSTI
;
A
#
# COMPACT_ATOMS: atom_id res chain seq x y z
N ARG A 1 -5.52 11.51 -9.28
CA ARG A 1 -4.24 10.81 -9.02
C ARG A 1 -3.13 11.59 -9.70
N ILE A 2 -2.05 11.93 -9.00
CA ILE A 2 -0.95 12.71 -9.58
C ILE A 2 0.29 11.83 -9.71
N PHE A 3 0.86 11.78 -10.91
CA PHE A 3 2.14 11.15 -11.20
C PHE A 3 3.20 12.24 -11.19
N SER A 4 4.09 12.19 -10.21
CA SER A 4 5.06 13.26 -9.95
C SER A 4 6.48 12.84 -10.29
N PHE A 5 7.26 13.77 -10.82
CA PHE A 5 8.63 13.53 -11.27
C PHE A 5 9.60 14.45 -10.54
N GLY A 6 10.68 13.89 -10.00
CA GLY A 6 11.81 14.65 -9.50
C GLY A 6 13.00 14.49 -10.44
N LEU A 7 13.36 15.55 -11.16
CA LEU A 7 14.50 15.57 -12.07
C LEU A 7 15.80 15.93 -11.35
N GLY A 8 16.78 15.05 -11.40
CA GLY A 8 18.10 15.27 -10.80
C GLY A 8 18.07 15.30 -9.27
N ALA A 9 18.99 16.06 -8.67
CA ALA A 9 19.18 16.14 -7.22
C ALA A 9 18.42 17.30 -6.54
N THR A 10 17.96 18.27 -7.32
CA THR A 10 17.40 19.55 -6.83
C THR A 10 15.99 19.45 -6.24
N PRO A 11 15.06 18.62 -6.75
CA PRO A 11 13.68 18.62 -6.27
C PRO A 11 13.54 18.12 -4.83
N SER A 12 12.62 18.74 -4.08
CA SER A 12 12.27 18.30 -2.73
C SER A 12 11.68 16.89 -2.76
N ARG A 13 12.45 15.93 -2.23
CA ARG A 13 12.02 14.52 -2.20
C ARG A 13 10.76 14.33 -1.38
N SER A 14 10.62 15.07 -0.27
CA SER A 14 9.46 15.00 0.61
C SER A 14 8.19 15.50 -0.08
N LEU A 15 8.29 16.58 -0.86
CA LEU A 15 7.15 17.13 -1.60
C LEU A 15 6.68 16.19 -2.71
N VAL A 16 7.60 15.73 -3.56
CA VAL A 16 7.29 14.83 -4.68
C VAL A 16 6.66 13.53 -4.16
N LYS A 17 7.25 12.92 -3.13
CA LYS A 17 6.67 11.72 -2.48
C LYS A 17 5.33 12.02 -1.82
N GLY A 18 5.21 13.15 -1.13
CA GLY A 18 3.99 13.56 -0.44
C GLY A 18 2.81 13.75 -1.39
N LEU A 19 3.04 14.44 -2.51
CA LEU A 19 2.02 14.70 -3.52
C LEU A 19 1.49 13.41 -4.16
N ALA A 20 2.39 12.50 -4.53
CA ALA A 20 2.00 11.20 -5.07
C ALA A 20 1.19 10.38 -4.05
N ARG A 21 1.58 10.38 -2.78
CA ARG A 21 0.88 9.65 -1.72
C ARG A 21 -0.51 10.22 -1.44
N ALA A 22 -0.60 11.54 -1.25
CA ALA A 22 -1.85 12.22 -0.94
C ALA A 22 -2.92 12.06 -2.04
N THR A 23 -2.49 11.81 -3.28
CA THR A 23 -3.40 11.66 -4.43
C THR A 23 -3.52 10.20 -4.91
N ASN A 24 -3.04 9.22 -4.14
CA ASN A 24 -3.00 7.81 -4.54
C ASN A 24 -2.34 7.59 -5.92
N GLY A 25 -1.37 8.42 -6.25
CA GLY A 25 -0.57 8.42 -7.46
C GLY A 25 0.78 7.69 -7.28
N ARG A 26 1.74 8.04 -8.13
CA ARG A 26 3.10 7.47 -8.14
C ARG A 26 4.12 8.60 -8.24
N PHE A 27 5.34 8.33 -7.81
CA PHE A 27 6.46 9.25 -7.98
C PHE A 27 7.65 8.53 -8.58
N VAL A 28 8.45 9.25 -9.36
CA VAL A 28 9.73 8.77 -9.88
C VAL A 28 10.78 9.87 -9.72
N PHE A 29 11.98 9.50 -9.27
CA PHE A 29 13.15 10.37 -9.32
C PHE A 29 14.01 9.94 -10.48
N ILE A 30 14.22 10.84 -11.43
CA ILE A 30 15.00 10.62 -12.65
C ILE A 30 16.41 11.16 -12.39
N PRO A 31 17.45 10.31 -12.39
CA PRO A 31 18.82 10.77 -12.16
C PRO A 31 19.30 11.71 -13.28
N PRO A 32 20.30 12.58 -13.01
CA PRO A 32 20.89 13.40 -14.06
C PRO A 32 21.57 12.51 -15.12
N ASN A 33 21.67 13.01 -16.36
CA ASN A 33 22.30 12.30 -17.50
C ASN A 33 21.66 10.93 -17.82
N THR A 34 20.36 10.79 -17.59
CA THR A 34 19.60 9.59 -17.99
C THR A 34 18.58 9.92 -19.06
N ASN A 35 18.20 8.91 -19.85
CA ASN A 35 17.15 9.05 -20.86
C ASN A 35 15.79 9.21 -20.18
N ILE A 36 15.32 10.46 -20.12
CA ILE A 36 14.08 10.84 -19.43
C ILE A 36 12.85 10.15 -20.03
N ASP A 37 12.88 9.90 -21.34
CA ASP A 37 11.76 9.36 -22.11
C ASP A 37 11.33 7.98 -21.58
N ILE A 38 12.29 7.13 -21.18
CA ILE A 38 12.02 5.79 -20.64
C ILE A 38 11.16 5.87 -19.37
N TYR A 39 11.52 6.79 -18.46
CA TYR A 39 10.82 6.97 -17.19
C TYR A 39 9.45 7.59 -17.38
N ILE A 40 9.34 8.56 -18.31
CA ILE A 40 8.06 9.19 -18.63
C ILE A 40 7.13 8.18 -19.28
N GLU A 41 7.60 7.42 -20.27
CA GLU A 41 6.81 6.40 -20.96
C GLU A 41 6.29 5.34 -19.98
N GLU A 42 7.14 4.84 -19.07
CA GLU A 42 6.73 3.85 -18.08
C GLU A 42 5.65 4.40 -17.13
N GLN A 43 5.82 5.64 -16.64
CA GLN A 43 4.84 6.26 -15.75
C GLN A 43 3.54 6.59 -16.48
N LEU A 44 3.62 7.06 -17.73
CA LEU A 44 2.44 7.37 -18.54
C LEU A 44 1.65 6.11 -18.89
N ARG A 45 2.34 5.03 -19.26
CA ARG A 45 1.73 3.71 -19.47
C ARG A 45 1.00 3.23 -18.22
N LYS A 46 1.55 3.45 -17.03
CA LYS A 46 0.85 3.16 -15.76
C LYS A 46 -0.33 4.10 -15.52
N ALA A 47 -0.23 5.37 -15.89
CA ALA A 47 -1.30 6.36 -15.71
C ALA A 47 -2.54 6.08 -16.57
N ILE A 48 -2.34 5.55 -17.79
CA ILE A 48 -3.43 5.24 -18.73
C ILE A 48 -4.04 3.87 -18.44
N ARG A 49 -3.28 2.94 -17.84
CA ARG A 49 -3.78 1.60 -17.48
C ARG A 49 -4.95 1.69 -16.49
N ARG A 50 -5.96 0.85 -16.71
CA ARG A 50 -7.06 0.68 -15.77
C ARG A 50 -6.51 0.16 -14.44
N CYS A 51 -7.08 0.66 -13.36
CA CYS A 51 -6.69 0.34 -12.00
C CYS A 51 -7.94 0.05 -11.18
N ILE A 52 -7.77 -0.79 -10.16
CA ILE A 52 -8.81 -1.03 -9.17
C ILE A 52 -8.57 -0.04 -8.04
N THR A 53 -9.57 0.79 -7.76
CA THR A 53 -9.53 1.81 -6.70
C THR A 53 -10.46 1.43 -5.56
N ASN A 54 -10.30 2.10 -4.41
CA ASN A 54 -11.10 1.92 -3.20
C ASN A 54 -11.21 0.45 -2.77
N ILE A 55 -10.07 -0.24 -2.85
CA ILE A 55 -9.89 -1.62 -2.43
C ILE A 55 -10.09 -1.64 -0.92
N ARG A 56 -10.99 -2.50 -0.46
CA ARG A 56 -11.17 -2.89 0.93
C ARG A 56 -10.99 -4.39 1.02
N VAL A 57 -10.29 -4.84 2.05
CA VAL A 57 -10.09 -6.27 2.29
C VAL A 57 -10.88 -6.66 3.52
N ASP A 58 -11.75 -7.64 3.35
CA ASP A 58 -12.41 -8.31 4.46
C ASP A 58 -11.72 -9.63 4.75
N TRP A 59 -11.31 -9.77 6.00
CA TRP A 59 -10.62 -10.94 6.51
C TRP A 59 -11.62 -11.84 7.21
N ASN A 60 -12.09 -12.89 6.53
CA ASN A 60 -12.98 -13.89 7.13
C ASN A 60 -12.15 -14.94 7.89
N LEU A 61 -11.50 -14.50 8.97
CA LEU A 61 -10.57 -15.31 9.77
C LEU A 61 -11.18 -15.80 11.09
N GLY A 62 -12.41 -15.38 11.43
CA GLY A 62 -13.03 -15.67 12.73
C GLY A 62 -12.39 -14.93 13.90
N ILE A 63 -11.45 -14.02 13.62
CA ILE A 63 -10.74 -13.18 14.59
C ILE A 63 -10.78 -11.73 14.13
N ASN A 64 -10.72 -10.81 15.09
CA ASN A 64 -10.56 -9.41 14.78
C ASN A 64 -9.11 -9.16 14.34
N VAL A 65 -8.93 -8.60 13.14
CA VAL A 65 -7.63 -8.27 12.58
C VAL A 65 -7.61 -6.83 12.09
N GLU A 66 -6.49 -6.17 12.29
CA GLU A 66 -6.23 -4.85 11.73
C GLU A 66 -5.42 -5.00 10.44
N ASN A 67 -5.89 -4.38 9.35
CA ASN A 67 -5.20 -4.39 8.08
C ASN A 67 -4.13 -3.30 8.03
N VAL A 68 -2.92 -3.65 7.58
CA VAL A 68 -1.84 -2.70 7.32
C VAL A 68 -1.38 -2.84 5.87
N PRO A 69 -1.51 -1.80 5.03
CA PRO A 69 -1.99 -0.48 5.38
C PRO A 69 -3.53 -0.37 5.52
N ASN A 70 -4.01 0.58 6.34
CA ASN A 70 -5.44 0.82 6.59
C ASN A 70 -6.14 1.32 5.32
N GLU A 71 -5.51 2.28 4.64
CA GLU A 71 -5.92 2.78 3.33
C GLU A 71 -5.09 2.10 2.25
N LEU A 72 -5.75 1.30 1.40
CA LEU A 72 -5.08 0.53 0.37
C LEU A 72 -4.84 1.40 -0.88
N PRO A 73 -3.60 1.45 -1.40
CA PRO A 73 -3.34 2.13 -2.66
C PRO A 73 -4.04 1.40 -3.81
N PRO A 74 -4.37 2.08 -4.91
CA PRO A 74 -5.00 1.42 -6.04
C PRO A 74 -4.07 0.37 -6.66
N ALA A 75 -4.65 -0.77 -7.02
CA ALA A 75 -3.94 -1.85 -7.68
C ALA A 75 -3.95 -1.64 -9.19
N TYR A 76 -2.78 -1.69 -9.81
CA TYR A 76 -2.64 -1.68 -11.26
C TYR A 76 -2.44 -3.09 -11.78
N ILE A 77 -2.79 -3.32 -13.05
CA ILE A 77 -2.43 -4.56 -13.73
C ILE A 77 -0.91 -4.74 -13.76
N ASP A 78 -0.45 -5.96 -13.48
CA ASP A 78 0.95 -6.35 -13.29
C ASP A 78 1.66 -5.73 -12.08
N ASP A 79 0.92 -5.11 -11.16
CA ASP A 79 1.47 -4.57 -9.91
C ASP A 79 1.12 -5.47 -8.73
N ARG A 80 2.00 -5.49 -7.70
CA ARG A 80 1.83 -6.32 -6.52
C ARG A 80 1.36 -5.47 -5.34
N LEU A 81 0.16 -5.78 -4.84
CA LEU A 81 -0.35 -5.24 -3.58
C LEU A 81 -0.06 -6.21 -2.44
N ILE A 82 0.69 -5.77 -1.44
CA ILE A 82 0.99 -6.55 -0.22
C ILE A 82 0.25 -5.92 0.95
N ILE A 83 -0.50 -6.74 1.67
CA ILE A 83 -1.32 -6.34 2.81
C ILE A 83 -1.04 -7.30 3.95
N TYR A 84 -0.82 -6.76 5.13
CA TYR A 84 -0.60 -7.53 6.35
C TYR A 84 -1.84 -7.45 7.22
N ALA A 85 -2.20 -8.57 7.86
CA ALA A 85 -3.23 -8.62 8.89
C ALA A 85 -2.53 -8.81 10.24
N LEU A 86 -2.73 -7.86 11.15
CA LEU A 86 -2.20 -7.93 12.52
C LEU A 86 -3.29 -8.46 13.45
N THR A 87 -2.93 -9.42 14.29
CA THR A 87 -3.81 -9.98 15.32
C THR A 87 -3.11 -9.99 16.67
N ASN A 88 -3.86 -9.71 17.72
CA ASN A 88 -3.42 -9.86 19.10
C ASN A 88 -3.69 -11.27 19.65
N ASN A 89 -4.51 -12.07 18.96
CA ASN A 89 -4.86 -13.42 19.37
C ASN A 89 -3.83 -14.42 18.86
N GLN A 90 -2.91 -14.81 19.75
CA GLN A 90 -1.85 -15.80 19.47
C GLN A 90 -2.34 -17.26 19.52
N THR A 91 -3.59 -17.49 19.93
CA THR A 91 -4.05 -18.79 20.45
C THR A 91 -4.99 -19.57 19.54
N ILE A 92 -5.36 -19.05 18.37
CA ILE A 92 -6.30 -19.74 17.50
C ILE A 92 -5.52 -20.51 16.44
N PRO A 93 -5.55 -21.86 16.43
CA PRO A 93 -5.01 -22.62 15.32
C PRO A 93 -5.73 -22.16 14.05
N PHE A 94 -4.98 -21.65 13.09
CA PHE A 94 -5.46 -21.31 11.74
C PHE A 94 -5.89 -22.60 11.03
N ASN A 95 -7.04 -23.15 11.41
CA ASN A 95 -7.64 -24.35 10.84
C ASN A 95 -9.04 -24.06 10.29
N HIS A 96 -9.27 -22.80 9.90
CA HIS A 96 -10.50 -22.36 9.28
C HIS A 96 -10.24 -22.11 7.80
N ARG A 97 -11.23 -22.43 6.95
CA ARG A 97 -11.31 -21.99 5.55
C ARG A 97 -11.32 -20.47 5.53
N SER A 98 -10.14 -19.88 5.62
CA SER A 98 -9.96 -18.44 5.53
C SER A 98 -10.30 -17.99 4.13
N SER A 99 -11.21 -17.03 4.01
CA SER A 99 -11.48 -16.37 2.74
C SER A 99 -11.09 -14.91 2.84
N ILE A 100 -10.44 -14.44 1.78
CA ILE A 100 -10.06 -13.06 1.63
C ILE A 100 -10.96 -12.50 0.53
N GLU A 101 -11.78 -11.52 0.90
CA GLU A 101 -12.68 -10.85 0.00
C GLU A 101 -12.17 -9.45 -0.27
N ILE A 102 -12.17 -9.08 -1.55
CA ILE A 102 -11.84 -7.73 -1.98
C ILE A 102 -13.14 -7.04 -2.37
N ARG A 103 -13.46 -5.97 -1.66
CA ARG A 103 -14.52 -5.05 -2.02
C ARG A 103 -13.94 -3.85 -2.74
N THR A 104 -14.63 -3.45 -3.79
CA THR A 104 -14.38 -2.21 -4.53
C THR A 104 -15.70 -1.47 -4.63
N ASP A 105 -15.68 -0.20 -5.02
CA ASP A 105 -16.92 0.59 -5.16
C ASP A 105 -17.92 0.00 -6.17
N GLN A 106 -17.43 -0.78 -7.15
CA GLN A 106 -18.23 -1.26 -8.27
C GLN A 106 -18.59 -2.74 -8.19
N SER A 107 -17.83 -3.54 -7.41
CA SER A 107 -17.95 -4.99 -7.40
C SER A 107 -17.34 -5.62 -6.14
N TYR A 108 -17.88 -6.79 -5.78
CA TYR A 108 -17.33 -7.71 -4.78
C TYR A 108 -16.59 -8.83 -5.50
N TYR A 109 -15.29 -8.96 -5.26
CA TYR A 109 -14.47 -10.04 -5.81
C TYR A 109 -13.96 -10.93 -4.68
N ARG A 110 -14.39 -12.18 -4.67
CA ARG A 110 -13.79 -13.20 -3.81
C ARG A 110 -12.46 -13.63 -4.44
N LEU A 111 -11.33 -13.21 -3.86
CA LEU A 111 -10.01 -13.48 -4.42
C LEU A 111 -9.62 -14.97 -4.30
N GLY A 112 -10.15 -15.66 -3.30
CA GLY A 112 -10.00 -17.10 -3.14
C GLY A 112 -10.28 -17.57 -1.73
N ILE A 113 -10.48 -18.88 -1.58
CA ILE A 113 -10.36 -19.59 -0.31
C ILE A 113 -8.98 -20.22 -0.35
N THR A 114 -8.16 -19.96 0.66
CA THR A 114 -6.86 -20.62 0.80
C THR A 114 -6.78 -21.23 2.18
N ASP A 115 -6.32 -22.47 2.26
CA ASP A 115 -5.90 -23.05 3.52
C ASP A 115 -4.59 -22.38 3.91
N SER A 116 -4.65 -21.63 5.00
CA SER A 116 -3.52 -20.86 5.51
C SER A 116 -2.52 -21.82 6.15
N ASP A 117 -1.41 -22.08 5.47
CA ASP A 117 -0.36 -22.92 6.03
C ASP A 117 0.48 -22.11 7.04
N ARG A 118 0.80 -22.72 8.20
CA ARG A 118 1.64 -22.05 9.20
C ARG A 118 3.08 -22.05 8.71
N ILE A 119 3.56 -20.89 8.25
CA ILE A 119 4.98 -20.70 7.98
C ILE A 119 5.72 -20.59 9.32
N THR A 120 6.17 -21.72 9.87
CA THR A 120 7.10 -21.77 11.00
C THR A 120 8.51 -21.45 10.52
N ASN A 121 8.77 -20.19 10.20
CA ASN A 121 10.12 -19.71 9.92
C ASN A 121 10.68 -19.00 11.16
N ASN A 122 11.79 -19.52 11.71
CA ASN A 122 12.44 -18.97 12.91
C ASN A 122 12.89 -17.50 12.75
N ASN A 123 12.96 -16.97 11.53
CA ASN A 123 13.54 -15.65 11.26
C ASN A 123 12.61 -14.44 11.55
N LYS A 124 11.38 -14.65 12.07
CA LYS A 124 10.40 -13.57 12.36
C LYS A 124 10.27 -12.49 11.25
N MET A 125 10.49 -12.90 10.00
CA MET A 125 10.72 -11.96 8.90
C MET A 125 9.42 -11.29 8.46
N ILE A 126 8.32 -12.04 8.46
CA ILE A 126 6.99 -11.54 8.11
C ILE A 126 6.53 -10.53 9.16
N GLU A 127 6.78 -10.80 10.43
CA GLU A 127 6.50 -9.92 11.55
C GLU A 127 7.31 -8.62 11.45
N ARG A 128 8.60 -8.70 11.07
CA ARG A 128 9.43 -7.52 10.81
C ARG A 128 8.91 -6.69 9.64
N LEU A 129 8.48 -7.33 8.55
CA LEU A 129 7.91 -6.64 7.40
C LEU A 129 6.57 -5.97 7.73
N ALA A 130 5.70 -6.66 8.47
CA ALA A 130 4.43 -6.13 8.93
C ALA A 130 4.64 -4.95 9.89
N ALA A 131 5.56 -5.07 10.85
CA ALA A 131 5.94 -4.00 11.76
C ALA A 131 6.51 -2.79 11.00
N LYS A 132 7.37 -3.02 9.99
CA LYS A 132 7.90 -1.95 9.13
C LYS A 132 6.78 -1.24 8.38
N ALA A 133 5.82 -1.98 7.81
CA ALA A 133 4.68 -1.39 7.12
C ALA A 133 3.82 -0.54 8.07
N LEU A 134 3.60 -1.01 9.30
CA LEU A 134 2.85 -0.28 10.33
C LEU A 134 3.57 1.02 10.73
N ILE A 135 4.88 0.95 11.00
CA ILE A 135 5.69 2.13 11.34
C ILE A 135 5.60 3.17 10.21
N LEU A 136 5.79 2.74 8.95
CA LEU A 136 5.69 3.63 7.80
C LEU A 136 4.30 4.29 7.70
N GLN A 137 3.23 3.55 7.94
CA GLN A 137 1.88 4.12 7.98
C GLN A 137 1.75 5.17 9.09
N LEU A 138 2.18 4.85 10.31
CA LEU A 138 2.09 5.74 11.46
C LEU A 138 2.90 7.03 11.27
N GLU A 139 4.09 6.93 10.69
CA GLU A 139 4.92 8.09 10.31
C GLU A 139 4.16 9.00 9.33
N HIS A 140 3.53 8.43 8.31
CA HIS A 140 2.79 9.21 7.33
C HIS A 140 1.50 9.82 7.90
N CYS A 141 0.76 9.11 8.76
CA CYS A 141 -0.40 9.67 9.47
C CYS A 141 -0.02 10.78 10.46
N LYS A 142 1.16 10.71 11.09
CA LYS A 142 1.66 11.80 11.93
C LYS A 142 1.89 13.06 11.11
N ILE A 143 2.51 12.94 9.93
CA ILE A 143 2.82 14.09 9.05
C ILE A 143 1.54 14.81 8.58
N SER A 144 0.46 14.08 8.27
CA SER A 144 -0.82 14.70 7.85
C SER A 144 -1.56 15.42 8.99
N ARG A 145 -1.42 14.95 10.25
CA ARG A 145 -2.01 15.61 11.43
C ARG A 145 -1.27 16.90 11.80
N THR A 146 0.04 16.96 11.63
CA THR A 146 0.83 18.18 11.92
C THR A 146 0.59 19.29 10.89
N THR A 147 0.30 18.96 9.63
CA THR A 147 -0.05 19.94 8.59
C THR A 147 -1.45 20.51 8.77
N GLN A 148 -2.44 19.70 9.19
CA GLN A 148 -3.78 20.21 9.52
C GLN A 148 -3.77 21.18 10.71
N LYS A 149 -2.94 20.94 11.73
CA LYS A 149 -2.85 21.82 12.90
C LYS A 149 -2.21 23.18 12.61
N LYS A 150 -1.48 23.32 11.49
CA LYS A 150 -0.87 24.59 11.07
C LYS A 150 -1.75 25.45 10.14
N SER A 151 -2.85 24.92 9.59
CA SER A 151 -3.74 25.66 8.68
C SER A 151 -4.96 26.28 9.37
N THR A 152 -4.94 26.41 10.70
CA THR A 152 -6.03 27.01 11.50
C THR A 152 -5.54 28.29 12.21
N ILE A 153 -4.64 29.04 11.59
CA ILE A 153 -4.21 30.36 12.07
C ILE A 153 -4.33 31.33 10.91
#